data_AF-A0A957TSI2-F1
#
_entry.id   AF-A0A957TSI2-F1
#
_cell.length_a   1.000
_cell.length_b   1.000
_cell.length_c   1.000
_cell.angle_alpha   90.00
_cell.angle_beta   90.00
_cell.angle_gamma   90.00
#
_symmetry.space_group_name_H-M   'P 1'
#
loop_
_entity.id
_entity.type
_entity.pdbx_description
1 polymer ?
#
loop_
_entity_poly.entity_id
_entity_poly.type
_entity_poly.pdbx_seq_one_letter_code
_entity_poly.pdbx_strand_id
1 'polypeptide(L)'
;MEAAEHAAAETISQSATKATAAVWGWLPALSVVHAGGLMLISLANVWALSFGSMSNVLFWLGLAIMLIPTAMRLVAGNVSRQERIGLVISLGMALYLVKLVHSPFGFTYGDEFFHLFNTNMILENQTLFTPNSELTVSPLFPGLPSLTASIATLTGLSVFQSGVIVIGVARLLLVVSLFLFAEQVSRSPRVAGLTALFFMCNSNFLYWSAQFAYESLSFPLVIGAFFLIARRERAGRRSTYMAYTLLTLLTVSAIVITHHISSYFMVAFLFGWWALVRFEVHLNLQPYLSIVNQWRKGKLDTDVMVEALGSREKRPSLTTGTDMAPVATAMPNGEELTEERGPEGIALFSFILALAWLTYVAITTYGYISGVISRAGLSLVDILTGSEQFRQLFASADGYDVPLLERVVTLTGIALSLIGLPFGL
;
A
#
# COMPACT_ATOMS: atom_id res chain seq x y z
N MET A 1 21.94 -48.90 -22.72
CA MET A 1 22.23 -47.47 -22.99
C MET A 1 20.98 -46.64 -22.70
N GLU A 2 19.85 -47.00 -23.29
CA GLU A 2 18.53 -46.36 -23.09
C GLU A 2 18.06 -46.28 -21.62
N ALA A 3 18.22 -47.35 -20.83
CA ALA A 3 17.86 -47.34 -19.40
C ALA A 3 18.77 -46.45 -18.53
N ALA A 4 20.02 -46.23 -18.94
CA ALA A 4 20.96 -45.37 -18.20
C ALA A 4 20.72 -43.88 -18.52
N GLU A 5 20.32 -43.56 -19.75
CA GLU A 5 19.84 -42.23 -20.13
C GLU A 5 18.55 -41.86 -19.38
N HIS A 6 17.62 -42.79 -19.25
CA HIS A 6 16.36 -42.55 -18.53
C HIS A 6 16.59 -42.26 -17.03
N ALA A 7 17.47 -43.02 -16.37
CA ALA A 7 17.81 -42.80 -14.96
C ALA A 7 18.60 -41.49 -14.72
N ALA A 8 19.48 -41.11 -15.66
CA ALA A 8 20.18 -39.83 -15.61
C ALA A 8 19.22 -38.63 -15.79
N ALA A 9 18.26 -38.75 -16.71
CA ALA A 9 17.23 -37.74 -16.92
C ALA A 9 16.30 -37.57 -15.70
N GLU A 10 15.91 -38.67 -15.06
CA GLU A 10 15.13 -38.65 -13.80
C GLU A 10 15.90 -37.98 -12.66
N THR A 11 17.19 -38.27 -12.52
CA THR A 11 18.03 -37.70 -11.45
C THR A 11 18.22 -36.19 -11.63
N ILE A 12 18.40 -35.73 -12.87
CA ILE A 12 18.49 -34.30 -13.21
C ILE A 12 17.15 -33.60 -12.94
N SER A 13 16.04 -34.23 -13.31
CA SER A 13 14.68 -33.70 -13.06
C SER A 13 14.37 -33.58 -11.55
N GLN A 14 14.71 -34.61 -10.76
CA GLN A 14 14.52 -34.58 -9.30
C GLN A 14 15.44 -33.56 -8.61
N SER A 15 16.67 -33.39 -9.10
CA SER A 15 17.61 -32.35 -8.65
C SER A 15 17.08 -30.95 -8.94
N ALA A 16 16.59 -30.70 -10.16
CA ALA A 16 16.00 -29.43 -10.57
C ALA A 16 14.72 -29.12 -9.78
N THR A 17 13.90 -30.13 -9.47
CA THR A 17 12.69 -29.99 -8.65
C THR A 17 13.02 -29.68 -7.19
N LYS A 18 14.06 -30.30 -6.62
CA LYS A 18 14.53 -29.97 -5.26
C LYS A 18 15.15 -28.56 -5.20
N ALA A 19 15.90 -28.15 -6.22
CA ALA A 19 16.48 -26.83 -6.31
C ALA A 19 15.43 -25.72 -6.46
N THR A 20 14.37 -25.95 -7.25
CA THR A 20 13.26 -24.99 -7.41
C THR A 20 12.34 -24.95 -6.17
N ALA A 21 12.09 -26.08 -5.52
CA ALA A 21 11.41 -26.13 -4.22
C ALA A 21 12.18 -25.36 -3.13
N ALA A 22 13.52 -25.39 -3.17
CA ALA A 22 14.36 -24.63 -2.25
C ALA A 22 14.24 -23.09 -2.43
N VAL A 23 13.90 -22.62 -3.63
CA VAL A 23 13.80 -21.18 -3.95
C VAL A 23 12.50 -20.56 -3.41
N TRP A 24 11.39 -21.30 -3.50
CA TRP A 24 10.07 -20.85 -3.05
C TRP A 24 9.74 -21.21 -1.59
N GLY A 25 10.58 -22.04 -0.96
CA GLY A 25 10.49 -22.37 0.46
C GLY A 25 9.11 -22.86 0.87
N TRP A 26 8.48 -22.17 1.82
CA TRP A 26 7.20 -22.54 2.42
C TRP A 26 5.99 -21.94 1.71
N LEU A 27 6.19 -21.20 0.60
CA LEU A 27 5.10 -20.58 -0.14
C LEU A 27 3.99 -21.56 -0.55
N PRO A 28 4.27 -22.77 -1.08
CA PRO A 28 3.20 -23.71 -1.45
C PRO A 28 2.38 -24.16 -0.23
N ALA A 29 3.06 -24.54 0.86
CA ALA A 29 2.41 -24.97 2.09
C ALA A 29 1.57 -23.84 2.71
N LEU A 30 2.11 -22.62 2.77
CA LEU A 30 1.40 -21.46 3.29
C LEU A 30 0.24 -21.03 2.39
N SER A 31 0.30 -21.28 1.08
CA SER A 31 -0.85 -21.06 0.19
C SER A 31 -2.00 -22.03 0.47
N VAL A 32 -1.72 -23.29 0.84
CA VAL A 32 -2.74 -24.24 1.32
C VAL A 32 -3.31 -23.79 2.66
N VAL A 33 -2.46 -23.28 3.57
CA VAL A 33 -2.90 -22.68 4.83
C VAL A 33 -3.83 -21.49 4.58
N HIS A 34 -3.51 -20.63 3.60
CA HIS A 34 -4.38 -19.53 3.20
C HIS A 34 -5.74 -20.02 2.70
N ALA A 35 -5.77 -21.05 1.85
CA ALA A 35 -7.01 -21.65 1.39
C ALA A 35 -7.85 -22.24 2.54
N GLY A 36 -7.21 -22.89 3.52
CA GLY A 36 -7.87 -23.38 4.73
C GLY A 36 -8.49 -22.26 5.58
N GLY A 37 -7.77 -21.15 5.77
CA GLY A 37 -8.30 -19.96 6.44
C GLY A 37 -9.50 -19.34 5.71
N LEU A 38 -9.43 -19.25 4.38
CA LEU A 38 -10.53 -18.77 3.54
C LEU A 38 -11.76 -19.70 3.59
N MET A 39 -11.55 -21.01 3.68
CA MET A 39 -12.62 -21.99 3.86
C MET A 39 -13.34 -21.80 5.20
N LEU A 40 -12.60 -21.57 6.30
CA LEU A 40 -13.20 -21.27 7.60
C LEU A 40 -14.02 -19.98 7.59
N ILE A 41 -13.55 -18.94 6.90
CA ILE A 41 -14.28 -17.68 6.73
C ILE A 41 -15.55 -17.90 5.89
N SER A 42 -15.47 -18.69 4.83
CA SER A 42 -16.65 -19.06 4.04
C SER A 42 -17.69 -19.79 4.89
N LEU A 43 -17.25 -20.72 5.75
CA LEU A 43 -18.14 -21.40 6.72
C LEU A 43 -18.73 -20.43 7.73
N ALA A 44 -17.93 -19.46 8.22
CA ALA A 44 -18.39 -18.41 9.12
C ALA A 44 -19.53 -17.59 8.49
N ASN A 45 -19.41 -17.21 7.22
CA ASN A 45 -20.45 -16.47 6.49
C ASN A 45 -21.76 -17.26 6.39
N VAL A 46 -21.69 -18.57 6.11
CA VAL A 46 -22.88 -19.44 6.08
C VAL A 46 -23.50 -19.58 7.47
N TRP A 47 -22.68 -19.73 8.51
CA TRP A 47 -23.15 -19.88 9.89
C TRP A 47 -23.72 -18.58 10.47
N ALA A 48 -23.29 -17.43 9.97
CA ALA A 48 -23.84 -16.14 10.35
C ALA A 48 -25.33 -16.03 9.96
N LEU A 49 -25.76 -16.71 8.88
CA LEU A 49 -27.16 -16.74 8.45
C LEU A 49 -28.08 -17.46 9.45
N SER A 50 -27.54 -18.33 10.31
CA SER A 50 -28.29 -19.03 11.36
C SER A 50 -28.13 -18.39 12.75
N PHE A 51 -27.62 -17.16 12.84
CA PHE A 51 -27.35 -16.41 14.08
C PHE A 51 -26.46 -17.15 15.09
N GLY A 52 -25.62 -18.09 14.63
CA GLY A 52 -24.75 -18.84 15.52
C GLY A 52 -23.56 -18.02 16.02
N SER A 53 -23.32 -18.03 17.33
CA SER A 53 -22.15 -17.39 17.98
C SER A 53 -20.80 -17.91 17.47
N MET A 54 -20.78 -19.11 16.87
CA MET A 54 -19.61 -19.73 16.27
C MET A 54 -19.11 -19.00 15.01
N SER A 55 -19.95 -18.20 14.35
CA SER A 55 -19.57 -17.43 13.15
C SER A 55 -18.36 -16.52 13.40
N ASN A 56 -18.40 -15.72 14.48
CA ASN A 56 -17.29 -14.85 14.88
C ASN A 56 -16.01 -15.64 15.14
N VAL A 57 -16.11 -16.78 15.83
CA VAL A 57 -14.95 -17.63 16.16
C VAL A 57 -14.29 -18.16 14.88
N LEU A 58 -15.09 -18.71 13.95
CA LEU A 58 -14.59 -19.24 12.68
C LEU A 58 -13.96 -18.15 11.81
N PHE A 59 -14.56 -16.96 11.80
CA PHE A 59 -14.04 -15.81 11.06
C PHE A 59 -12.65 -15.40 11.55
N TRP A 60 -12.52 -15.16 12.87
CA TRP A 60 -11.25 -14.76 13.47
C TRP A 60 -10.19 -15.86 13.41
N LEU A 61 -10.59 -17.11 13.59
CA LEU A 61 -9.69 -18.26 13.43
C LEU A 61 -9.17 -18.37 12.00
N GLY A 62 -10.05 -18.18 11.00
CA GLY A 62 -9.67 -18.17 9.60
C GLY A 62 -8.65 -17.07 9.29
N LEU A 63 -8.88 -15.84 9.76
CA LEU A 63 -7.90 -14.74 9.63
C LEU A 63 -6.58 -15.04 10.33
N ALA A 64 -6.61 -15.58 11.55
CA ALA A 64 -5.43 -15.92 12.33
C ALA A 64 -4.57 -17.00 11.64
N ILE A 65 -5.21 -18.02 11.08
CA ILE A 65 -4.55 -19.08 10.31
C ILE A 65 -3.85 -18.52 9.06
N MET A 66 -4.41 -17.49 8.42
CA MET A 66 -3.75 -16.86 7.28
C MET A 66 -2.59 -15.95 7.70
N LEU A 67 -2.81 -15.11 8.72
CA LEU A 67 -1.87 -14.06 9.11
C LEU A 67 -0.68 -14.58 9.92
N ILE A 68 -0.91 -15.39 10.95
CA ILE A 68 0.13 -15.75 11.94
C ILE A 68 1.26 -16.58 11.31
N PRO A 69 1.00 -17.69 10.60
CA PRO A 69 2.07 -18.50 10.00
C PRO A 69 2.87 -17.72 8.96
N THR A 70 2.19 -16.88 8.16
CA THR A 70 2.83 -16.04 7.15
C THR A 70 3.67 -14.94 7.79
N ALA A 71 3.18 -14.30 8.86
CA ALA A 71 3.95 -13.34 9.65
C ALA A 71 5.21 -13.98 10.26
N MET A 72 5.08 -15.15 10.89
CA MET A 72 6.21 -15.89 11.44
C MET A 72 7.26 -16.19 10.37
N ARG A 73 6.82 -16.61 9.18
CA ARG A 73 7.73 -16.88 8.05
C ARG A 73 8.38 -15.60 7.53
N LEU A 74 7.65 -14.50 7.41
CA LEU A 74 8.21 -13.20 7.02
C LEU A 74 9.19 -12.64 8.07
N VAL A 75 9.03 -12.95 9.35
CA VAL A 75 10.00 -12.55 10.38
C VAL A 75 11.28 -13.39 10.33
N ALA A 76 11.23 -14.65 9.88
CA ALA A 76 12.39 -15.53 9.88
C ALA A 76 13.57 -14.97 9.05
N GLY A 77 14.80 -15.21 9.51
CA GLY A 77 16.01 -14.66 8.87
C GLY A 77 16.43 -15.38 7.59
N ASN A 78 16.09 -16.66 7.44
CA ASN A 78 16.53 -17.56 6.38
C ASN A 78 15.53 -17.69 5.21
N VAL A 79 14.88 -16.59 4.84
CA VAL A 79 13.81 -16.58 3.82
C VAL A 79 14.25 -15.78 2.61
N SER A 80 14.17 -16.41 1.44
CA SER A 80 14.60 -15.83 0.16
C SER A 80 13.75 -14.60 -0.19
N ARG A 81 14.30 -13.69 -0.99
CA ARG A 81 13.54 -12.54 -1.51
C ARG A 81 12.30 -12.97 -2.29
N GLN A 82 12.41 -14.02 -3.10
CA GLN A 82 11.33 -14.52 -3.95
C GLN A 82 10.21 -15.14 -3.11
N GLU A 83 10.57 -15.94 -2.10
CA GLU A 83 9.60 -16.48 -1.15
C GLU A 83 8.84 -15.37 -0.43
N ARG A 84 9.53 -14.31 0.04
CA ARG A 84 8.86 -13.17 0.70
C ARG A 84 7.86 -12.48 -0.22
N ILE A 85 8.22 -12.19 -1.46
CA ILE A 85 7.31 -11.59 -2.44
C ILE A 85 6.10 -12.50 -2.65
N GLY A 86 6.33 -13.80 -2.86
CA GLY A 86 5.26 -14.77 -3.04
C GLY A 86 4.32 -14.86 -1.83
N LEU A 87 4.86 -14.82 -0.61
CA LEU A 87 4.06 -14.86 0.62
C LEU A 87 3.18 -13.63 0.78
N VAL A 88 3.73 -12.43 0.52
CA VAL A 88 2.96 -11.20 0.61
C VAL A 88 1.88 -11.15 -0.48
N ILE A 89 2.18 -11.58 -1.72
CA ILE A 89 1.18 -11.70 -2.78
C ILE A 89 0.08 -12.68 -2.40
N SER A 90 0.46 -13.90 -1.97
CA SER A 90 -0.47 -14.96 -1.60
C SER A 90 -1.41 -14.52 -0.48
N LEU A 91 -0.87 -13.89 0.57
CA LEU A 91 -1.64 -13.35 1.69
C LEU A 91 -2.55 -12.19 1.24
N GLY A 92 -2.03 -11.22 0.49
CA GLY A 92 -2.80 -10.07 0.03
C GLY A 92 -3.98 -10.44 -0.86
N MET A 93 -3.80 -11.45 -1.71
CA MET A 93 -4.88 -12.00 -2.55
C MET A 93 -5.83 -12.89 -1.75
N ALA A 94 -5.36 -13.66 -0.77
CA ALA A 94 -6.24 -14.42 0.13
C ALA A 94 -7.16 -13.48 0.94
N LEU A 95 -6.62 -12.37 1.45
CA LEU A 95 -7.41 -11.34 2.13
C LEU A 95 -8.39 -10.63 1.19
N TYR A 96 -8.04 -10.44 -0.09
CA TYR A 96 -9.01 -9.95 -1.08
C TYR A 96 -10.19 -10.92 -1.27
N LEU A 97 -9.88 -12.22 -1.34
CA LEU A 97 -10.90 -13.25 -1.51
C LEU A 97 -11.87 -13.31 -0.34
N VAL A 98 -11.49 -12.88 0.87
CA VAL A 98 -12.42 -12.74 2.01
C VAL A 98 -13.61 -11.84 1.67
N LYS A 99 -13.37 -10.70 1.02
CA LYS A 99 -14.45 -9.81 0.54
C LYS A 99 -15.30 -10.49 -0.53
N LEU A 100 -14.65 -11.20 -1.46
CA LEU A 100 -15.36 -11.87 -2.55
C LEU A 100 -16.24 -13.02 -2.06
N VAL A 101 -15.78 -13.86 -1.12
CA VAL A 101 -16.62 -14.93 -0.56
C VAL A 101 -17.73 -14.41 0.35
N HIS A 102 -17.60 -13.20 0.89
CA HIS A 102 -18.68 -12.51 1.59
C HIS A 102 -19.80 -12.04 0.63
N SER A 103 -19.44 -11.63 -0.59
CA SER A 103 -20.37 -11.09 -1.59
C SER A 103 -20.09 -11.66 -2.99
N PRO A 104 -20.28 -12.98 -3.21
CA PRO A 104 -19.77 -13.66 -4.41
C PRO A 104 -20.57 -13.37 -5.68
N PHE A 105 -21.78 -12.82 -5.55
CA PHE A 105 -22.73 -12.65 -6.66
C PHE A 105 -23.00 -11.18 -7.04
N GLY A 106 -22.47 -10.22 -6.29
CA GLY A 106 -22.76 -8.82 -6.56
C GLY A 106 -22.06 -7.86 -5.61
N PHE A 107 -22.10 -6.59 -5.98
CA PHE A 107 -21.68 -5.50 -5.11
C PHE A 107 -22.72 -5.27 -4.01
N THR A 108 -22.24 -4.99 -2.79
CA THR A 108 -23.10 -4.89 -1.59
C THR A 108 -22.79 -3.66 -0.75
N TYR A 109 -21.69 -2.95 -1.02
CA TYR A 109 -21.30 -1.75 -0.26
C TYR A 109 -21.74 -0.46 -0.97
N GLY A 110 -21.97 0.60 -0.20
CA GLY A 110 -22.49 1.88 -0.69
C GLY A 110 -21.71 2.45 -1.88
N ASP A 111 -20.39 2.62 -1.72
CA ASP A 111 -19.52 3.14 -2.79
C ASP A 111 -19.58 2.30 -4.07
N GLU A 112 -19.72 0.98 -3.94
CA GLU A 112 -19.80 0.09 -5.08
C GLU A 112 -21.04 0.33 -5.94
N PHE A 113 -22.16 0.73 -5.33
CA PHE A 113 -23.37 1.08 -6.07
C PHE A 113 -23.20 2.36 -6.88
N PHE A 114 -22.51 3.37 -6.35
CA PHE A 114 -22.23 4.60 -7.08
C PHE A 114 -21.39 4.33 -8.33
N HIS A 115 -20.35 3.52 -8.20
CA HIS A 115 -19.48 3.19 -9.33
C HIS A 115 -20.10 2.17 -10.28
N LEU A 116 -20.93 1.24 -9.79
CA LEU A 116 -21.73 0.36 -10.63
C LEU A 116 -22.67 1.17 -11.53
N PHE A 117 -23.41 2.11 -10.93
CA PHE A 117 -24.28 3.03 -11.67
C PHE A 117 -23.50 3.80 -12.74
N ASN A 118 -22.39 4.45 -12.35
CA ASN A 118 -21.58 5.22 -13.30
C ASN A 118 -21.06 4.34 -14.45
N THR A 119 -20.68 3.09 -14.18
CA THR A 119 -20.20 2.15 -15.21
C THR A 119 -21.32 1.75 -16.18
N ASN A 120 -22.50 1.44 -15.67
CA ASN A 120 -23.66 1.11 -16.51
C ASN A 120 -24.08 2.31 -17.38
N MET A 121 -24.06 3.53 -16.84
CA MET A 121 -24.36 4.73 -17.61
C MET A 121 -23.35 4.97 -18.75
N ILE A 122 -22.07 4.64 -18.57
CA ILE A 122 -21.08 4.71 -19.66
C ILE A 122 -21.41 3.66 -20.73
N LEU A 123 -21.75 2.44 -20.34
CA LEU A 123 -22.09 1.37 -21.27
C LEU A 123 -23.38 1.65 -22.05
N GLU A 124 -24.39 2.19 -21.40
CA GLU A 124 -25.69 2.49 -22.00
C GLU A 124 -25.66 3.73 -22.89
N ASN A 125 -25.10 4.84 -22.38
CA ASN A 125 -25.16 6.13 -23.07
C ASN A 125 -23.96 6.39 -23.98
N GLN A 126 -22.88 5.61 -23.83
CA GLN A 126 -21.59 5.85 -24.52
C GLN A 126 -21.01 7.23 -24.22
N THR A 127 -21.38 7.82 -23.09
CA THR A 127 -20.92 9.13 -22.62
C THR A 127 -20.27 9.02 -21.26
N LEU A 128 -19.19 9.77 -21.07
CA LEU A 128 -18.61 10.01 -19.74
C LEU A 128 -19.41 11.10 -19.01
N PHE A 129 -19.25 11.17 -17.69
CA PHE A 129 -19.78 12.25 -16.84
C PHE A 129 -21.31 12.31 -16.69
N THR A 130 -22.02 11.20 -16.91
CA THR A 130 -23.46 11.11 -16.61
C THR A 130 -23.71 11.46 -15.14
N PRO A 131 -24.64 12.39 -14.83
CA PRO A 131 -24.90 12.81 -13.45
C PRO A 131 -25.30 11.64 -12.54
N ASN A 132 -24.76 11.63 -11.32
CA ASN A 132 -25.12 10.72 -10.25
C ASN A 132 -25.69 11.54 -9.10
N SER A 133 -26.96 11.31 -8.74
CA SER A 133 -27.67 12.10 -7.73
C SER A 133 -27.20 11.84 -6.30
N GLU A 134 -26.70 10.64 -6.02
CA GLU A 134 -26.26 10.23 -4.69
C GLU A 134 -24.86 10.77 -4.37
N LEU A 135 -23.92 10.58 -5.31
CA LEU A 135 -22.56 11.07 -5.17
C LEU A 135 -22.17 11.88 -6.40
N THR A 136 -22.54 13.16 -6.39
CA THR A 136 -22.42 14.12 -7.50
C THR A 136 -20.99 14.33 -8.01
N VAL A 137 -19.99 14.10 -7.16
CA VAL A 137 -18.57 14.21 -7.53
C VAL A 137 -18.06 12.99 -8.27
N SER A 138 -18.63 11.80 -8.04
CA SER A 138 -18.09 10.54 -8.56
C SER A 138 -18.00 10.46 -10.09
N PRO A 139 -18.94 11.00 -10.90
CA PRO A 139 -18.84 10.91 -12.36
C PRO A 139 -17.70 11.75 -12.94
N LEU A 140 -17.24 12.78 -12.21
CA LEU A 140 -16.15 13.69 -12.61
C LEU A 140 -14.77 13.03 -12.53
N PHE A 141 -14.70 11.84 -11.94
CA PHE A 141 -13.51 11.00 -11.85
C PHE A 141 -13.78 9.64 -12.49
N PRO A 142 -13.85 9.58 -13.84
CA PRO A 142 -14.37 8.42 -14.56
C PRO A 142 -13.35 7.28 -14.70
N GLY A 143 -12.15 7.38 -14.11
CA GLY A 143 -11.07 6.41 -14.33
C GLY A 143 -11.46 4.95 -14.05
N LEU A 144 -12.04 4.67 -12.88
CA LEU A 144 -12.53 3.33 -12.53
C LEU A 144 -13.66 2.86 -13.46
N PRO A 145 -14.81 3.58 -13.58
CA PRO A 145 -15.92 3.10 -14.39
C PRO A 145 -15.58 3.00 -15.89
N SER A 146 -14.68 3.86 -16.41
CA SER A 146 -14.23 3.77 -17.81
C SER A 146 -13.38 2.53 -18.05
N LEU A 147 -12.45 2.20 -17.14
CA LEU A 147 -11.63 1.00 -17.24
C LEU A 147 -12.49 -0.26 -17.16
N THR A 148 -13.44 -0.29 -16.22
CA THR A 148 -14.35 -1.43 -16.04
C THR A 148 -15.29 -1.59 -17.22
N ALA A 149 -15.88 -0.50 -17.74
CA ALA A 149 -16.70 -0.54 -18.95
C ALA A 149 -15.89 -1.08 -20.15
N SER A 150 -14.66 -0.62 -20.32
CA SER A 150 -13.77 -1.09 -21.41
C SER A 150 -13.52 -2.60 -21.32
N ILE A 151 -13.25 -3.13 -20.13
CA ILE A 151 -13.05 -4.57 -19.93
C ILE A 151 -14.35 -5.34 -20.20
N ALA A 152 -15.50 -4.85 -19.70
CA ALA A 152 -16.79 -5.49 -19.93
C ALA A 152 -17.11 -5.55 -21.43
N THR A 153 -16.91 -4.46 -22.18
CA THR A 153 -17.13 -4.41 -23.63
C THR A 153 -16.18 -5.33 -24.39
N LEU A 154 -14.90 -5.39 -24.02
CA LEU A 154 -13.90 -6.21 -24.72
C LEU A 154 -14.04 -7.71 -24.45
N THR A 155 -14.52 -8.10 -23.27
CA THR A 155 -14.53 -9.51 -22.82
C THR A 155 -15.92 -10.13 -22.83
N GLY A 156 -16.99 -9.33 -22.84
CA GLY A 156 -18.36 -9.79 -22.63
C GLY A 156 -18.70 -10.17 -21.19
N LEU A 157 -17.78 -9.94 -20.24
CA LEU A 157 -18.03 -10.17 -18.81
C LEU A 157 -19.03 -9.14 -18.26
N SER A 158 -19.73 -9.52 -17.19
CA SER A 158 -20.59 -8.57 -16.47
C SER A 158 -19.76 -7.45 -15.83
N VAL A 159 -20.40 -6.32 -15.51
CA VAL A 159 -19.74 -5.21 -14.80
C VAL A 159 -19.19 -5.67 -13.45
N PHE A 160 -19.91 -6.57 -12.76
CA PHE A 160 -19.43 -7.16 -11.51
C PHE A 160 -18.12 -7.94 -11.72
N GLN A 161 -18.09 -8.87 -12.68
CA GLN A 161 -16.89 -9.67 -12.97
C GLN A 161 -15.71 -8.79 -13.40
N SER A 162 -15.97 -7.82 -14.27
CA SER A 162 -14.97 -6.86 -14.74
C SER A 162 -14.43 -6.01 -13.59
N GLY A 163 -15.30 -5.52 -12.70
CA GLY A 163 -14.91 -4.76 -11.51
C GLY A 163 -14.08 -5.59 -10.53
N VAL A 164 -14.45 -6.85 -10.29
CA VAL A 164 -13.67 -7.80 -9.48
C VAL A 164 -12.26 -8.00 -10.06
N ILE A 165 -12.14 -8.14 -11.38
CA ILE A 165 -10.82 -8.25 -12.03
C ILE A 165 -10.01 -6.96 -11.85
N VAL A 166 -10.62 -5.80 -12.09
CA VAL A 166 -9.94 -4.49 -11.93
C VAL A 166 -9.41 -4.32 -10.51
N ILE A 167 -10.24 -4.56 -9.49
CA ILE A 167 -9.82 -4.41 -8.09
C ILE A 167 -8.81 -5.49 -7.70
N GLY A 168 -8.97 -6.73 -8.16
CA GLY A 168 -8.00 -7.80 -7.92
C GLY A 168 -6.60 -7.46 -8.48
N VAL A 169 -6.54 -6.93 -9.70
CA VAL A 169 -5.28 -6.45 -10.31
C VAL A 169 -4.73 -5.25 -9.53
N ALA A 170 -5.58 -4.30 -9.15
CA ALA A 170 -5.17 -3.15 -8.34
C ALA A 170 -4.56 -3.59 -7.00
N ARG A 171 -5.14 -4.61 -6.34
CA ARG A 171 -4.59 -5.16 -5.10
C ARG A 171 -3.27 -5.90 -5.29
N LEU A 172 -3.13 -6.66 -6.36
CA LEU A 172 -1.85 -7.28 -6.71
C LEU A 172 -0.78 -6.19 -6.91
N LEU A 173 -1.11 -5.15 -7.68
CA LEU A 173 -0.23 -4.00 -7.90
C LEU A 173 0.14 -3.29 -6.61
N LEU A 174 -0.82 -3.08 -5.70
CA LEU A 174 -0.59 -2.46 -4.39
C LEU A 174 0.45 -3.23 -3.60
N VAL A 175 0.24 -4.53 -3.44
CA VAL A 175 1.09 -5.39 -2.61
C VAL A 175 2.50 -5.49 -3.19
N VAL A 176 2.62 -5.66 -4.51
CA VAL A 176 3.91 -5.73 -5.20
C VAL A 176 4.63 -4.38 -5.14
N SER A 177 3.94 -3.28 -5.45
CA SER A 177 4.54 -1.94 -5.45
C SER A 177 4.99 -1.53 -4.05
N LEU A 178 4.18 -1.83 -3.03
CA LEU A 178 4.53 -1.56 -1.63
C LEU A 178 5.78 -2.34 -1.22
N PHE A 179 5.84 -3.64 -1.52
CA PHE A 179 7.04 -4.45 -1.24
C PHE A 179 8.27 -3.88 -1.97
N LEU A 180 8.16 -3.63 -3.28
CA LEU A 180 9.30 -3.19 -4.08
C LEU A 180 9.78 -1.79 -3.70
N PHE A 181 8.85 -0.88 -3.36
CA PHE A 181 9.18 0.45 -2.86
C PHE A 181 9.86 0.36 -1.49
N ALA A 182 9.28 -0.38 -0.54
CA ALA A 182 9.86 -0.55 0.78
C ALA A 182 11.22 -1.26 0.74
N GLU A 183 11.41 -2.25 -0.13
CA GLU A 183 12.70 -2.91 -0.36
C GLU A 183 13.71 -1.92 -0.93
N GLN A 184 13.29 -1.08 -1.87
CA GLN A 184 14.16 -0.10 -2.48
C GLN A 184 14.67 0.91 -1.44
N VAL A 185 13.80 1.40 -0.56
CA VAL A 185 14.14 2.35 0.52
C VAL A 185 14.98 1.68 1.60
N SER A 186 14.54 0.54 2.14
CA SER A 186 15.19 -0.14 3.27
C SER A 186 16.43 -0.95 2.90
N ARG A 187 16.61 -1.29 1.61
CA ARG A 187 17.58 -2.26 1.10
C ARG A 187 17.49 -3.64 1.76
N SER A 188 16.31 -3.98 2.28
CA SER A 188 16.07 -5.24 2.99
C SER A 188 14.76 -5.88 2.55
N PRO A 189 14.78 -7.09 1.93
CA PRO A 189 13.57 -7.79 1.57
C PRO A 189 12.76 -8.21 2.80
N ARG A 190 13.42 -8.36 3.97
CA ARG A 190 12.73 -8.64 5.24
C ARG A 190 11.91 -7.46 5.70
N VAL A 191 12.50 -6.26 5.72
CA VAL A 191 11.78 -5.03 6.10
C VAL A 191 10.63 -4.79 5.12
N ALA A 192 10.85 -4.95 3.81
CA ALA A 192 9.80 -4.84 2.80
C ALA A 192 8.61 -5.79 3.02
N GLY A 193 8.90 -7.05 3.34
CA GLY A 193 7.87 -8.03 3.65
C GLY A 193 7.07 -7.67 4.91
N LEU A 194 7.75 -7.15 5.94
CA LEU A 194 7.09 -6.69 7.16
C LEU A 194 6.27 -5.42 6.91
N THR A 195 6.78 -4.42 6.21
CA THR A 195 6.02 -3.22 5.83
C THR A 195 4.73 -3.58 5.10
N ALA A 196 4.81 -4.50 4.14
CA ALA A 196 3.62 -4.96 3.44
C ALA A 196 2.66 -5.72 4.37
N LEU A 197 3.16 -6.58 5.26
CA LEU A 197 2.34 -7.26 6.27
C LEU A 197 1.63 -6.26 7.20
N PHE A 198 2.34 -5.27 7.75
CA PHE A 198 1.76 -4.25 8.62
C PHE A 198 0.67 -3.46 7.91
N PHE A 199 0.90 -3.10 6.64
CA PHE A 199 -0.11 -2.46 5.82
C PHE A 199 -1.35 -3.34 5.64
N MET A 200 -1.19 -4.64 5.41
CA MET A 200 -2.30 -5.59 5.26
C MET A 200 -3.06 -5.85 6.56
N CYS A 201 -2.46 -5.61 7.73
CA CYS A 201 -3.12 -5.69 9.03
C CYS A 201 -4.02 -4.48 9.34
N ASN A 202 -4.07 -3.48 8.46
CA ASN A 202 -5.00 -2.37 8.57
C ASN A 202 -6.46 -2.86 8.37
N SER A 203 -7.39 -2.42 9.22
CA SER A 203 -8.80 -2.83 9.15
C SER A 203 -9.47 -2.47 7.81
N ASN A 204 -9.06 -1.37 7.18
CA ASN A 204 -9.55 -0.98 5.86
C ASN A 204 -9.05 -1.91 4.74
N PHE A 205 -7.92 -2.59 4.93
CA PHE A 205 -7.35 -3.45 3.89
C PHE A 205 -8.28 -4.62 3.53
N LEU A 206 -9.01 -5.18 4.50
CA LEU A 206 -9.83 -6.37 4.32
C LEU A 206 -11.10 -6.10 3.50
N TYR A 207 -11.82 -5.02 3.82
CA TYR A 207 -13.11 -4.70 3.20
C TYR A 207 -13.10 -3.38 2.44
N TRP A 208 -12.80 -2.26 3.10
CA TRP A 208 -12.90 -0.92 2.50
C TRP A 208 -12.07 -0.79 1.21
N SER A 209 -10.77 -1.06 1.29
CA SER A 209 -9.85 -1.03 0.15
C SER A 209 -9.99 -2.23 -0.80
N ALA A 210 -10.99 -3.09 -0.59
CA ALA A 210 -11.34 -4.22 -1.45
C ALA A 210 -12.66 -3.98 -2.22
N GLN A 211 -13.34 -2.87 -1.96
CA GLN A 211 -14.58 -2.50 -2.65
C GLN A 211 -14.30 -2.10 -4.10
N PHE A 212 -15.31 -2.26 -4.95
CA PHE A 212 -15.38 -1.61 -6.26
C PHE A 212 -15.57 -0.09 -6.11
N ALA A 213 -14.50 0.57 -5.66
CA ALA A 213 -14.44 2.00 -5.43
C ALA A 213 -13.22 2.59 -6.11
N TYR A 214 -13.36 3.80 -6.65
CA TYR A 214 -12.27 4.54 -7.29
C TYR A 214 -11.01 4.70 -6.42
N GLU A 215 -11.12 4.83 -5.10
CA GLU A 215 -9.98 4.81 -4.18
C GLU A 215 -9.21 3.47 -4.25
N SER A 216 -9.93 2.35 -4.26
CA SER A 216 -9.37 0.98 -4.33
C SER A 216 -8.58 0.72 -5.62
N LEU A 217 -8.77 1.52 -6.67
CA LEU A 217 -7.93 1.54 -7.87
C LEU A 217 -6.83 2.59 -7.78
N SER A 218 -7.18 3.82 -7.39
CA SER A 218 -6.26 4.96 -7.44
C SER A 218 -5.14 4.88 -6.40
N PHE A 219 -5.41 4.40 -5.19
CA PHE A 219 -4.39 4.30 -4.15
C PHE A 219 -3.26 3.31 -4.51
N PRO A 220 -3.56 2.09 -5.02
CA PRO A 220 -2.53 1.23 -5.60
C PRO A 220 -1.66 1.89 -6.67
N LEU A 221 -2.28 2.67 -7.57
CA LEU A 221 -1.56 3.41 -8.59
C LEU A 221 -0.62 4.46 -7.98
N VAL A 222 -1.03 5.16 -6.91
CA VAL A 222 -0.16 6.10 -6.18
C VAL A 222 1.08 5.41 -5.64
N ILE A 223 0.93 4.25 -4.98
CA ILE A 223 2.07 3.49 -4.46
C ILE A 223 2.97 3.01 -5.62
N GLY A 224 2.36 2.59 -6.74
CA GLY A 224 3.09 2.27 -7.98
C GLY A 224 3.86 3.47 -8.54
N ALA A 225 3.28 4.66 -8.52
CA ALA A 225 3.94 5.88 -8.96
C ALA A 225 5.16 6.20 -8.09
N PHE A 226 5.06 6.07 -6.76
CA PHE A 226 6.20 6.25 -5.86
C PHE A 226 7.32 5.25 -6.12
N PHE A 227 6.97 3.99 -6.38
CA PHE A 227 7.95 2.99 -6.81
C PHE A 227 8.66 3.37 -8.12
N LEU A 228 7.90 3.80 -9.13
CA LEU A 228 8.44 4.22 -10.42
C LEU A 228 9.38 5.43 -10.28
N ILE A 229 9.01 6.42 -9.47
CA ILE A 229 9.84 7.60 -9.19
C ILE A 229 11.12 7.18 -8.47
N ALA A 230 11.03 6.34 -7.45
CA ALA A 230 12.21 5.82 -6.78
C ALA A 230 13.14 5.08 -7.75
N ARG A 231 12.59 4.30 -8.69
CA ARG A 231 13.36 3.59 -9.73
C ARG A 231 13.99 4.51 -10.75
N ARG A 232 13.27 5.55 -11.16
CA ARG A 232 13.77 6.62 -12.03
C ARG A 232 15.05 7.24 -11.47
N GLU A 233 15.09 7.55 -10.18
CA GLU A 233 16.28 8.17 -9.54
C GLU A 233 17.51 7.25 -9.48
N ARG A 234 17.35 5.95 -9.68
CA ARG A 234 18.46 4.99 -9.73
C ARG A 234 18.85 4.61 -11.16
N ALA A 235 18.20 5.20 -12.17
CA ALA A 235 18.45 4.85 -13.56
C ALA A 235 19.78 5.45 -14.03
N GLY A 236 20.80 4.61 -14.20
CA GLY A 236 22.11 5.04 -14.72
C GLY A 236 22.14 5.31 -16.23
N ARG A 237 21.06 5.00 -16.98
CA ARG A 237 20.94 5.23 -18.41
C ARG A 237 19.79 6.17 -18.73
N ARG A 238 20.01 7.11 -19.64
CA ARG A 238 19.01 8.09 -20.09
C ARG A 238 17.73 7.44 -20.65
N SER A 239 17.85 6.37 -21.43
CA SER A 239 16.69 5.66 -21.98
C SER A 239 15.81 5.04 -20.88
N THR A 240 16.42 4.41 -19.88
CA THR A 240 15.72 3.85 -18.72
C THR A 240 15.06 4.94 -17.87
N TYR A 241 15.75 6.06 -17.67
CA TYR A 241 15.21 7.21 -16.98
C TYR A 241 13.97 7.78 -17.69
N MET A 242 14.04 7.93 -19.02
CA MET A 242 12.91 8.38 -19.83
C MET A 242 11.73 7.40 -19.79
N ALA A 243 12.01 6.09 -19.82
CA ALA A 243 10.97 5.07 -19.72
C ALA A 243 10.22 5.15 -18.37
N TYR A 244 10.93 5.24 -17.25
CA TYR A 244 10.29 5.42 -15.94
C TYR A 244 9.56 6.75 -15.83
N THR A 245 10.12 7.83 -16.39
CA THR A 245 9.44 9.14 -16.43
C THR A 245 8.11 9.02 -17.17
N LEU A 246 8.08 8.45 -18.37
CA LEU A 246 6.86 8.30 -19.16
C LEU A 246 5.83 7.43 -18.43
N LEU A 247 6.25 6.30 -17.86
CA LEU A 247 5.37 5.44 -17.06
C LEU A 247 4.79 6.19 -15.87
N THR A 248 5.60 6.95 -15.13
CA THR A 248 5.14 7.78 -14.02
C THR A 248 4.11 8.82 -14.49
N LEU A 249 4.35 9.53 -15.59
CA LEU A 249 3.41 10.54 -16.10
C LEU A 249 2.06 9.91 -16.50
N LEU A 250 2.08 8.74 -17.14
CA LEU A 250 0.87 7.99 -17.48
C LEU A 250 0.13 7.53 -16.21
N THR A 251 0.84 7.01 -15.22
CA THR A 251 0.25 6.60 -13.93
C THR A 251 -0.34 7.78 -13.17
N VAL A 252 0.36 8.92 -13.10
CA VAL A 252 -0.15 10.17 -12.50
C VAL A 252 -1.43 10.64 -13.19
N SER A 253 -1.45 10.58 -14.53
CA SER A 253 -2.64 10.95 -15.30
C SER A 253 -3.83 10.04 -14.98
N ALA A 254 -3.59 8.72 -14.90
CA ALA A 254 -4.61 7.76 -14.49
C ALA A 254 -5.13 8.02 -13.06
N ILE A 255 -4.25 8.37 -12.12
CA ILE A 255 -4.61 8.71 -10.73
C ILE A 255 -5.54 9.93 -10.70
N VAL A 256 -5.16 11.01 -11.39
CA VAL A 256 -5.91 12.29 -11.38
C VAL A 256 -7.35 12.10 -11.87
N ILE A 257 -7.55 11.32 -12.93
CA ILE A 257 -8.90 11.05 -13.45
C ILE A 257 -9.66 9.98 -12.67
N THR A 258 -8.99 9.26 -11.77
CA THR A 258 -9.61 8.17 -11.00
C THR A 258 -10.07 8.64 -9.63
N HIS A 259 -9.26 9.35 -8.85
CA HIS A 259 -9.67 9.75 -7.51
C HIS A 259 -8.96 11.02 -7.03
N HIS A 260 -9.72 12.07 -6.73
CA HIS A 260 -9.19 13.34 -6.26
C HIS A 260 -8.40 13.23 -4.97
N ILE A 261 -8.92 12.59 -3.92
CA ILE A 261 -8.20 12.52 -2.63
C ILE A 261 -6.88 11.78 -2.78
N SER A 262 -6.85 10.65 -3.50
CA SER A 262 -5.60 9.93 -3.78
C SER A 262 -4.62 10.80 -4.58
N SER A 263 -5.09 11.58 -5.55
CA SER A 263 -4.26 12.52 -6.29
C SER A 263 -3.67 13.62 -5.39
N TYR A 264 -4.46 14.20 -4.48
CA TYR A 264 -4.00 15.26 -3.58
C TYR A 264 -3.01 14.72 -2.55
N PHE A 265 -3.27 13.53 -2.03
CA PHE A 265 -2.33 12.81 -1.18
C PHE A 265 -0.99 12.60 -1.90
N MET A 266 -1.03 12.14 -3.16
CA MET A 266 0.18 11.98 -3.97
C MET A 266 0.94 13.30 -4.15
N VAL A 267 0.25 14.38 -4.50
CA VAL A 267 0.86 15.71 -4.65
C VAL A 267 1.50 16.18 -3.34
N ALA A 268 0.77 16.10 -2.23
CA ALA A 268 1.27 16.50 -0.91
C ALA A 268 2.49 15.66 -0.51
N PHE A 269 2.46 14.35 -0.72
CA PHE A 269 3.57 13.46 -0.44
C PHE A 269 4.80 13.79 -1.29
N LEU A 270 4.63 14.05 -2.59
CA LEU A 270 5.75 14.39 -3.48
C LEU A 270 6.39 15.73 -3.13
N PHE A 271 5.61 16.74 -2.74
CA PHE A 271 6.17 17.99 -2.23
C PHE A 271 6.87 17.80 -0.88
N GLY A 272 6.30 16.97 0.01
CA GLY A 272 6.95 16.60 1.27
C GLY A 272 8.29 15.90 1.02
N TRP A 273 8.33 14.92 0.11
CA TRP A 273 9.55 14.25 -0.30
C TRP A 273 10.56 15.24 -0.89
N TRP A 274 10.13 16.07 -1.84
CA TRP A 274 10.98 17.11 -2.42
C TRP A 274 11.56 18.04 -1.34
N ALA A 275 10.75 18.52 -0.41
CA ALA A 275 11.21 19.38 0.69
C ALA A 275 12.23 18.65 1.59
N LEU A 276 11.96 17.39 1.96
CA LEU A 276 12.88 16.59 2.78
C LEU A 276 14.26 16.42 2.12
N VAL A 277 14.29 16.21 0.80
CA VAL A 277 15.53 16.10 0.02
C VAL A 277 16.20 17.47 -0.12
N ARG A 278 15.45 18.50 -0.53
CA ARG A 278 15.97 19.84 -0.81
C ARG A 278 16.56 20.54 0.42
N PHE A 279 15.94 20.35 1.58
CA PHE A 279 16.37 20.93 2.85
C PHE A 279 17.26 19.98 3.66
N GLU A 280 17.69 18.86 3.08
CA GLU A 280 18.60 17.89 3.69
C GLU A 280 18.18 17.52 5.13
N VAL A 281 16.88 17.38 5.37
CA VAL A 281 16.34 17.16 6.72
C VAL A 281 16.94 15.90 7.33
N HIS A 282 17.24 14.90 6.50
CA HIS A 282 17.92 13.68 6.92
C HIS A 282 19.36 13.94 7.44
N LEU A 283 20.09 14.93 6.91
CA LEU A 283 21.42 15.30 7.41
C LEU A 283 21.33 16.00 8.76
N ASN A 284 20.29 16.80 8.97
CA ASN A 284 20.02 17.42 10.26
C ASN A 284 19.61 16.40 11.34
N LEU A 285 18.93 15.32 10.94
CA LEU A 285 18.54 14.23 11.85
C LEU A 285 19.62 13.15 12.03
N GLN A 286 20.56 13.02 11.08
CA GLN A 286 21.62 12.00 11.05
C GLN A 286 22.41 11.90 12.36
N PRO A 287 22.89 13.01 12.97
CA PRO A 287 23.62 12.96 14.24
C PRO A 287 22.81 12.29 15.35
N TYR A 288 21.54 12.67 15.51
CA TYR A 288 20.63 12.10 16.51
C TYR A 288 20.34 10.62 16.24
N LEU A 289 20.05 10.27 14.99
CA LEU A 289 19.82 8.88 14.57
C LEU A 289 21.08 8.02 14.77
N SER A 290 22.27 8.59 14.57
CA SER A 290 23.55 7.89 14.78
C SER A 290 23.78 7.58 16.25
N ILE A 291 23.40 8.49 17.17
CA ILE A 291 23.48 8.28 18.62
C ILE A 291 22.57 7.12 19.03
N VAL A 292 21.30 7.15 18.59
CA VAL A 292 20.33 6.08 18.87
C VAL A 292 20.79 4.74 18.29
N ASN A 293 21.35 4.73 17.07
CA ASN A 293 21.85 3.50 16.45
C ASN A 293 23.10 2.94 17.16
N GLN A 294 23.96 3.80 17.70
CA GLN A 294 25.12 3.37 18.48
C GLN A 294 24.70 2.78 19.84
N TRP A 295 23.76 3.43 20.53
CA TRP A 295 23.12 2.88 21.73
C TRP A 295 22.48 1.51 21.45
N ARG A 296 21.70 1.40 20.36
CA ARG A 296 21.10 0.14 19.91
C ARG A 296 22.12 -0.97 19.68
N LYS A 297 23.32 -0.64 19.19
CA LYS A 297 24.41 -1.59 18.96
C LYS A 297 25.20 -1.91 20.25
N GLY A 298 24.76 -1.43 21.41
CA GLY A 298 25.44 -1.58 22.69
C GLY A 298 26.76 -0.79 22.76
N LYS A 299 26.96 0.19 21.88
CA LYS A 299 28.19 1.00 21.83
C LYS A 299 28.12 2.27 22.68
N LEU A 300 26.94 2.59 23.20
CA LEU A 300 26.67 3.78 24.00
C LEU A 300 25.81 3.39 25.19
N ASP A 301 26.16 3.90 26.37
CA ASP A 301 25.35 3.74 27.57
C ASP A 301 24.10 4.62 27.52
N THR A 302 23.05 4.24 28.24
CA THR A 302 21.74 4.90 28.21
C THR A 302 21.82 6.32 28.76
N ASP A 303 22.59 6.55 29.82
CA ASP A 303 22.76 7.88 30.42
C ASP A 303 23.48 8.84 29.46
N VAL A 304 24.50 8.33 28.76
CA VAL A 304 25.27 9.08 27.75
C VAL A 304 24.42 9.38 26.52
N MET A 305 23.50 8.48 26.13
CA MET A 305 22.56 8.72 25.05
C MET A 305 21.60 9.88 25.38
N VAL A 306 21.04 9.89 26.59
CA VAL A 306 20.10 10.94 27.04
C VAL A 306 20.78 12.30 27.08
N GLU A 307 22.01 12.36 27.59
CA GLU A 307 22.81 13.59 27.62
C GLU A 307 23.15 14.08 26.20
N ALA A 308 23.57 13.17 25.31
CA ALA A 308 23.93 13.50 23.93
C ALA A 308 22.73 14.04 23.11
N LEU A 309 21.51 13.51 23.35
CA LEU A 309 20.28 14.00 22.71
C LEU A 309 19.83 15.37 23.26
N GLY A 310 20.09 15.64 24.55
CA GLY A 310 19.76 16.91 25.20
C GLY A 310 20.74 18.06 24.91
N SER A 311 21.99 17.73 24.55
CA SER A 311 23.01 18.74 24.24
C SER A 311 22.79 19.32 22.83
N ARG A 312 22.29 20.56 22.75
CA ARG A 312 22.10 21.28 21.47
C ARG A 312 23.44 21.74 20.84
N GLU A 313 24.53 21.68 21.60
CA GLU A 313 25.80 22.36 21.30
C GLU A 313 26.90 21.50 20.68
N LYS A 314 26.78 20.18 20.64
CA LYS A 314 27.80 19.33 20.00
C LYS A 314 27.23 18.65 18.78
N ARG A 315 27.18 19.39 17.66
CA ARG A 315 27.33 18.75 16.34
C ARG A 315 28.66 18.00 16.42
N PRO A 316 28.69 16.66 16.43
CA PRO A 316 29.97 15.98 16.30
C PRO A 316 30.46 16.42 14.93
N SER A 317 31.58 17.14 14.89
CA SER A 317 32.37 17.21 13.67
C SER A 317 32.82 15.77 13.42
N LEU A 318 31.98 15.01 12.74
CA LEU A 318 32.43 13.84 12.01
C LEU A 318 33.42 14.40 11.00
N THR A 319 34.69 14.39 11.41
CA THR A 319 35.79 14.31 10.47
C THR A 319 35.38 13.19 9.52
N THR A 320 35.11 13.56 8.27
CA THR A 320 34.90 12.68 7.14
C THR A 320 36.21 11.92 6.91
N GLY A 321 36.56 11.02 7.82
CA GLY A 321 37.64 10.07 7.75
C GLY A 321 37.17 8.82 7.02
N THR A 322 36.61 9.02 5.84
CA THR A 322 36.57 8.00 4.79
C THR A 322 36.72 8.76 3.50
N ASP A 323 37.83 8.50 2.82
CA ASP A 323 37.98 8.60 1.37
C ASP A 323 36.89 7.77 0.68
N MET A 324 35.64 8.23 0.79
CA MET A 324 34.62 7.98 -0.20
C MET A 324 34.82 9.10 -1.22
N ALA A 325 35.93 9.00 -1.96
CA ALA A 325 35.92 9.50 -3.32
C ALA A 325 34.57 9.07 -3.91
N PRO A 326 33.85 9.95 -4.61
CA PRO A 326 32.66 9.51 -5.33
C PRO A 326 33.12 8.29 -6.11
N VAL A 327 32.45 7.15 -5.90
CA VAL A 327 32.63 6.01 -6.79
C VAL A 327 31.97 6.45 -8.09
N ALA A 328 32.63 7.37 -8.79
CA ALA A 328 32.56 7.54 -10.21
C ALA A 328 33.15 6.23 -10.73
N THR A 329 32.27 5.25 -10.91
CA THR A 329 32.51 4.20 -11.89
C THR A 329 32.63 4.92 -13.23
N ALA A 330 33.82 5.40 -13.53
CA ALA A 330 34.20 5.91 -14.83
C ALA A 330 34.08 4.74 -15.81
N MET A 331 32.91 4.60 -16.41
CA MET A 331 32.66 3.72 -17.54
C MET A 331 33.08 4.48 -18.79
N PRO A 332 33.90 3.90 -19.68
CA PRO A 332 34.28 4.56 -20.90
C PRO A 332 33.08 4.57 -21.85
N ASN A 333 32.62 5.78 -22.19
CA ASN A 333 31.64 6.14 -23.23
C ASN A 333 30.15 6.20 -22.81
N GLY A 334 29.64 7.43 -22.68
CA GLY A 334 28.23 7.76 -22.99
C GLY A 334 27.46 8.52 -21.92
N GLU A 335 27.30 9.85 -22.12
CA GLU A 335 26.35 10.78 -21.48
C GLU A 335 26.00 10.51 -20.00
N GLU A 336 26.86 11.00 -19.11
CA GLU A 336 26.63 11.00 -17.67
C GLU A 336 25.53 12.03 -17.31
N LEU A 337 24.45 11.58 -16.66
CA LEU A 337 23.43 12.47 -16.08
C LEU A 337 23.97 12.99 -14.74
N THR A 338 24.62 14.15 -14.76
CA THR A 338 25.37 14.74 -13.62
C THR A 338 24.56 15.67 -12.70
N GLU A 339 23.28 15.89 -12.96
CA GLU A 339 22.42 16.65 -12.03
C GLU A 339 21.75 15.70 -11.04
N GLU A 340 21.84 16.01 -9.75
CA GLU A 340 20.93 15.47 -8.73
C GLU A 340 19.50 15.88 -9.12
N ARG A 341 18.77 14.95 -9.71
CA ARG A 341 17.37 15.16 -10.10
C ARG A 341 16.52 14.62 -8.96
N GLY A 342 15.59 15.42 -8.48
CA GLY A 342 14.67 14.99 -7.44
C GLY A 342 13.27 14.76 -8.02
N PRO A 343 12.28 14.55 -7.13
CA PRO A 343 10.89 14.39 -7.53
C PRO A 343 10.22 15.70 -7.98
N GLU A 344 10.91 16.85 -7.99
CA GLU A 344 10.32 18.19 -8.23
C GLU A 344 9.54 18.29 -9.54
N GLY A 345 10.10 17.79 -10.64
CA GLY A 345 9.43 17.87 -11.94
C GLY A 345 8.13 17.05 -11.97
N ILE A 346 8.13 15.88 -11.31
CA ILE A 346 6.94 15.03 -11.19
C ILE A 346 5.94 15.64 -10.20
N ALA A 347 6.41 16.24 -9.10
CA ALA A 347 5.56 16.93 -8.13
C ALA A 347 4.82 18.11 -8.79
N LEU A 348 5.54 18.95 -9.55
CA LEU A 348 4.97 20.08 -10.27
C LEU A 348 3.99 19.62 -11.35
N PHE A 349 4.35 18.62 -12.16
CA PHE A 349 3.44 18.06 -13.15
C PHE A 349 2.15 17.52 -12.50
N SER A 350 2.29 16.75 -11.43
CA SER A 350 1.14 16.18 -10.71
C SER A 350 0.24 17.27 -10.13
N PHE A 351 0.82 18.33 -9.57
CA PHE A 351 0.08 19.48 -9.06
C PHE A 351 -0.68 20.23 -10.17
N ILE A 352 0.00 20.57 -11.27
CA ILE A 352 -0.61 21.27 -12.40
C ILE A 352 -1.74 20.44 -12.99
N LEU A 353 -1.53 19.13 -13.17
CA LEU A 353 -2.55 18.25 -13.75
C LEU A 353 -3.76 18.08 -12.82
N ALA A 354 -3.54 17.88 -11.52
CA ALA A 354 -4.62 17.77 -10.54
C ALA A 354 -5.40 19.09 -10.42
N LEU A 355 -4.71 20.23 -10.45
CA LEU A 355 -5.33 21.56 -10.43
C LEU A 355 -6.12 21.83 -11.71
N ALA A 356 -5.57 21.47 -12.88
CA ALA A 356 -6.25 21.61 -14.16
C ALA A 356 -7.51 20.73 -14.20
N TRP A 357 -7.44 19.47 -13.77
CA TRP A 357 -8.62 18.61 -13.71
C TRP A 357 -9.69 19.15 -12.76
N LEU A 358 -9.29 19.61 -11.57
CA LEU A 358 -10.19 20.20 -10.59
C LEU A 358 -10.88 21.45 -11.14
N THR A 359 -10.16 22.32 -11.85
CA THR A 359 -10.69 23.61 -12.31
C THR A 359 -11.52 23.51 -13.59
N TYR A 360 -11.14 22.63 -14.53
CA TYR A 360 -11.81 22.54 -15.84
C TYR A 360 -12.87 21.44 -15.93
N VAL A 361 -12.69 20.33 -15.20
CA VAL A 361 -13.60 19.18 -15.28
C VAL A 361 -14.43 19.07 -14.02
N ALA A 362 -13.77 19.15 -12.86
CA ALA A 362 -14.37 18.76 -11.59
C ALA A 362 -14.69 19.95 -10.67
N ILE A 363 -15.06 21.12 -11.21
CA ILE A 363 -15.17 22.38 -10.45
C ILE A 363 -16.12 22.29 -9.24
N THR A 364 -17.20 21.52 -9.35
CA THR A 364 -18.16 21.29 -8.26
C THR A 364 -17.57 20.52 -7.09
N THR A 365 -16.47 19.79 -7.30
CA THR A 365 -15.70 19.09 -6.26
C THR A 365 -15.17 20.05 -5.20
N TYR A 366 -14.86 21.30 -5.58
CA TYR A 366 -14.42 22.31 -4.61
C TYR A 366 -15.45 22.52 -3.51
N GLY A 367 -16.73 22.69 -3.86
CA GLY A 367 -17.82 22.87 -2.90
C GLY A 367 -18.06 21.64 -2.01
N TYR A 368 -17.89 20.45 -2.59
CA TYR A 368 -17.96 19.19 -1.83
C TYR A 368 -16.85 19.10 -0.77
N ILE A 369 -15.60 19.31 -1.17
CA ILE A 369 -14.44 19.19 -0.27
C ILE A 369 -14.42 20.31 0.77
N SER A 370 -14.68 21.56 0.36
CA SER A 370 -14.69 22.69 1.28
C SER A 370 -15.76 22.52 2.35
N GLY A 371 -16.93 21.95 2.01
CA GLY A 371 -17.95 21.60 2.98
C GLY A 371 -17.48 20.58 4.00
N VAL A 372 -16.79 19.51 3.58
CA VAL A 372 -16.26 18.47 4.49
C VAL A 372 -15.18 19.04 5.41
N ILE A 373 -14.20 19.77 4.85
CA ILE A 373 -13.10 20.36 5.62
C ILE A 373 -13.62 21.41 6.60
N SER A 374 -14.56 22.26 6.18
CA SER A 374 -15.14 23.28 7.06
C SER A 374 -15.89 22.65 8.23
N ARG A 375 -16.67 21.59 7.99
CA ARG A 375 -17.35 20.85 9.07
C ARG A 375 -16.35 20.20 10.03
N ALA A 376 -15.27 19.61 9.50
CA ALA A 376 -14.21 19.03 10.34
C ALA A 376 -13.50 20.09 11.18
N GLY A 377 -13.18 21.25 10.59
CA GLY A 377 -12.56 22.38 11.28
C GLY A 377 -13.47 22.98 12.36
N LEU A 378 -14.76 23.16 12.05
CA LEU A 378 -15.76 23.62 13.02
C LEU A 378 -15.92 22.63 14.16
N SER A 379 -16.03 21.33 13.88
CA SER A 379 -16.09 20.30 14.93
C SER A 379 -14.83 20.29 15.82
N LEU A 380 -13.63 20.53 15.26
CA LEU A 380 -12.42 20.72 16.07
C LEU A 380 -12.50 21.95 16.98
N VAL A 381 -13.00 23.08 16.47
CA VAL A 381 -13.22 24.28 17.28
C VAL A 381 -14.23 23.98 18.38
N ASP A 382 -15.34 23.33 18.04
CA ASP A 382 -16.40 23.00 19.00
C ASP A 382 -15.92 22.08 20.12
N ILE A 383 -15.07 21.11 19.80
CA ILE A 383 -14.40 20.25 20.78
C ILE A 383 -13.46 21.08 21.68
N LEU A 384 -12.68 22.01 21.11
CA LEU A 384 -11.74 22.85 21.87
C LEU A 384 -12.44 23.89 22.75
N THR A 385 -13.60 24.40 22.32
CA THR A 385 -14.42 25.36 23.07
C THR A 385 -15.36 24.67 24.07
N GLY A 386 -15.41 23.34 24.09
CA GLY A 386 -16.26 22.55 24.98
C GLY A 386 -17.74 22.58 24.61
N SER A 387 -18.10 23.00 23.39
CA SER A 387 -19.46 22.96 22.86
C SER A 387 -19.86 21.57 22.37
N GLU A 388 -18.90 20.72 22.00
CA GLU A 388 -19.12 19.29 21.72
C GLU A 388 -18.33 18.38 22.68
N GLN A 389 -18.93 17.27 23.11
CA GLN A 389 -18.22 16.20 23.81
C GLN A 389 -17.39 15.39 22.82
N PHE A 390 -16.17 15.01 23.20
CA PHE A 390 -15.37 14.07 22.42
C PHE A 390 -16.18 12.82 22.09
N ARG A 391 -16.11 12.36 20.83
CA ARG A 391 -16.60 11.03 20.46
C ARG A 391 -15.89 10.02 21.37
N GLN A 392 -16.64 9.33 22.22
CA GLN A 392 -16.05 8.35 23.12
C GLN A 392 -15.37 7.24 22.30
N LEU A 393 -14.07 7.07 22.49
CA LEU A 393 -13.35 5.96 21.89
C LEU A 393 -14.01 4.66 22.33
N PHE A 394 -14.18 3.74 21.40
CA PHE A 394 -14.75 2.40 21.65
C PHE A 394 -16.24 2.38 22.03
N ALA A 395 -16.98 3.47 21.79
CA ALA A 395 -18.43 3.52 21.91
C ALA A 395 -19.08 3.93 20.58
N SER A 396 -20.14 3.22 20.18
CA SER A 396 -20.99 3.61 19.04
C SER A 396 -22.14 4.52 19.50
N ALA A 397 -22.68 5.31 18.57
CA ALA A 397 -23.86 6.15 18.83
C ALA A 397 -25.11 5.33 19.16
N ASP A 398 -25.10 4.04 18.86
CA ASP A 398 -26.20 3.08 19.03
C ASP A 398 -26.12 2.38 20.40
N GLY A 399 -25.19 2.80 21.26
CA GLY A 399 -24.98 2.25 22.60
C GLY A 399 -24.15 0.97 22.64
N TYR A 400 -23.51 0.58 21.54
CA TYR A 400 -22.58 -0.54 21.53
C TYR A 400 -21.22 -0.10 22.08
N ASP A 401 -20.85 -0.67 23.22
CA ASP A 401 -19.53 -0.56 23.81
C ASP A 401 -18.65 -1.73 23.32
N VAL A 402 -17.53 -1.40 22.68
CA VAL A 402 -16.55 -2.41 22.23
C VAL A 402 -16.04 -3.17 23.47
N PRO A 403 -15.94 -4.51 23.45
CA PRO A 403 -15.45 -5.29 24.59
C PRO A 403 -14.07 -4.88 25.07
N LEU A 404 -13.81 -4.93 26.38
CA LEU A 404 -12.54 -4.51 27.00
C LEU A 404 -11.32 -5.15 26.34
N LEU A 405 -11.40 -6.44 26.00
CA LEU A 405 -10.31 -7.17 25.36
C LEU A 405 -9.93 -6.53 24.01
N GLU A 406 -10.91 -6.16 23.20
CA GLU A 406 -10.69 -5.50 21.90
C GLU A 406 -10.09 -4.11 22.07
N ARG A 407 -10.51 -3.36 23.12
CA ARG A 407 -9.89 -2.07 23.47
C ARG A 407 -8.42 -2.23 23.82
N VAL A 408 -8.11 -3.19 24.70
CA VAL A 408 -6.73 -3.47 25.14
C VAL A 408 -5.87 -3.92 23.96
N VAL A 409 -6.36 -4.83 23.12
CA VAL A 409 -5.65 -5.28 21.92
C VAL A 409 -5.38 -4.11 20.97
N THR A 410 -6.38 -3.25 20.73
CA THR A 410 -6.24 -2.08 19.85
C THR A 410 -5.18 -1.11 20.37
N LEU A 411 -5.26 -0.72 21.65
CA LEU A 411 -4.30 0.20 22.27
C LEU A 411 -2.88 -0.39 22.32
N THR A 412 -2.78 -1.68 22.62
CA THR A 412 -1.50 -2.40 22.64
C THR A 412 -0.89 -2.46 21.24
N GLY A 413 -1.69 -2.71 20.19
CA GLY A 413 -1.23 -2.70 18.81
C GLY A 413 -0.68 -1.33 18.38
N ILE A 414 -1.36 -0.25 18.76
CA ILE A 414 -0.88 1.12 18.50
C ILE A 414 0.44 1.38 19.24
N ALA A 415 0.51 1.05 20.53
CA ALA A 415 1.72 1.23 21.32
C ALA A 415 2.91 0.44 20.74
N LEU A 416 2.70 -0.82 20.36
CA LEU A 416 3.72 -1.66 19.73
C LEU A 416 4.17 -1.10 18.37
N SER A 417 3.24 -0.55 17.58
CA SER A 417 3.57 0.09 16.29
C SER A 417 4.42 1.35 16.50
N LEU A 418 4.04 2.20 17.46
CA LEU A 418 4.80 3.41 17.80
C LEU A 418 6.19 3.09 18.37
N ILE A 419 6.29 2.06 19.21
CA ILE A 419 7.57 1.56 19.73
C ILE A 419 8.41 0.97 18.59
N GLY A 420 7.78 0.34 17.60
CA GLY A 420 8.43 -0.25 16.44
C GLY A 420 9.05 0.76 15.48
N LEU A 421 8.45 1.95 15.33
CA LEU A 421 8.87 2.97 14.35
C LEU A 421 10.37 3.35 14.45
N PRO A 422 10.94 3.66 15.63
CA PRO A 422 12.39 3.90 15.77
C PRO A 422 13.28 2.73 15.33
N PHE A 423 12.74 1.51 15.31
CA PHE A 423 13.45 0.29 14.90
C PHE A 423 13.23 -0.07 13.42
N GLY A 424 12.48 0.75 12.68
CA GLY A 424 12.22 0.56 11.24
C GLY A 424 11.05 -0.39 10.93
N LEU A 425 10.04 -0.43 11.81
CA LEU A 425 8.73 -1.03 11.52
C LEU A 425 7.75 -0.01 10.97
#